data_AF-A0A9P4LTS4-F1
#
_entry.id   AF-A0A9P4LTS4-F1
#
_cell.length_a   1.000
_cell.length_b   1.000
_cell.length_c   1.000
_cell.angle_alpha   90.00
_cell.angle_beta   90.00
_cell.angle_gamma   90.00
#
_symmetry.space_group_name_H-M   'P 1'
#
loop_
_entity.id
_entity.type
_entity.pdbx_description
1 polymer ?
#
loop_
_entity_poly.entity_id
_entity_poly.type
_entity_poly.pdbx_seq_one_letter_code
_entity_poly.pdbx_strand_id
1 'polypeptide(L)'
;MTSDPPGFIKPKSLRSGPTTPGKRTAATSHHFATPISSRNANATPTSSQKKIRPPPGTVSSIPFPPISAPEFGLIQEKLANDPFALLVAVNFLNKTKGTVAIPRFWSFLPDYPTPEDLATAEVAEVADTIRSLGLHNNRARTLIAMARTWVEQPPEGGKRHRRLNYPHRGAGKGIRRGEVIGDDADDDRFGAWEVAHLPGCGPYALDSWRIFCRDKLRGVGSDYNDARLLEPEWKRVVPRDKELRAFLRWMWLREGWVWDPLTGEKEVAGEEVLEKARRGEIV
;
A
#
# COMPACT_ATOMS: atom_id res chain seq x y z
N MET A 1 -52.21 -9.75 49.54
CA MET A 1 -51.07 -8.87 49.23
C MET A 1 -51.42 -8.16 47.93
N THR A 2 -51.96 -6.93 47.92
CA THR A 2 -51.26 -5.64 48.14
C THR A 2 -50.13 -5.44 47.11
N SER A 3 -50.14 -4.43 46.23
CA SER A 3 -51.03 -3.25 46.11
C SER A 3 -50.80 -2.47 44.80
N ASP A 4 -51.87 -1.96 44.19
CA ASP A 4 -51.91 -0.78 43.30
C ASP A 4 -52.31 0.48 44.10
N PRO A 5 -52.43 1.71 43.55
CA PRO A 5 -51.85 2.36 42.35
C PRO A 5 -50.95 3.55 42.86
N PRO A 6 -50.94 4.83 42.39
CA PRO A 6 -51.31 5.49 41.12
C PRO A 6 -50.13 6.30 40.52
N GLY A 7 -50.37 7.48 39.88
CA GLY A 7 -49.33 8.27 39.19
C GLY A 7 -49.44 9.81 39.29
N PHE A 8 -48.55 10.46 38.52
CA PHE A 8 -48.50 11.88 38.11
C PHE A 8 -48.16 12.99 39.15
N ILE A 9 -47.08 13.75 38.90
CA ILE A 9 -46.96 15.23 39.03
C ILE A 9 -45.57 15.70 38.51
N LYS A 10 -45.56 16.86 37.84
CA LYS A 10 -44.44 17.77 37.52
C LYS A 10 -45.02 19.21 37.54
N PRO A 11 -44.24 20.32 37.54
CA PRO A 11 -42.81 20.52 37.86
C PRO A 11 -42.58 21.69 38.87
N LYS A 12 -41.32 22.02 39.23
CA LYS A 12 -40.85 23.41 39.49
C LYS A 12 -39.32 23.57 39.68
N SER A 13 -38.68 24.18 38.67
CA SER A 13 -37.78 25.36 38.74
C SER A 13 -36.69 25.57 39.82
N LEU A 14 -35.45 25.71 39.33
CA LEU A 14 -34.35 26.62 39.73
C LEU A 14 -33.79 26.65 41.18
N ARG A 15 -32.50 26.29 41.30
CA ARG A 15 -31.46 27.16 41.89
C ARG A 15 -30.07 26.88 41.31
N SER A 16 -29.14 27.81 41.52
CA SER A 16 -27.98 28.04 40.63
C SER A 16 -26.61 28.01 41.32
N GLY A 17 -25.58 27.65 40.53
CA GLY A 17 -24.18 28.05 40.71
C GLY A 17 -23.20 26.94 41.15
N PRO A 18 -21.87 27.16 41.04
CA PRO A 18 -21.18 28.19 40.26
C PRO A 18 -20.19 27.62 39.21
N THR A 19 -20.02 28.34 38.10
CA THR A 19 -18.97 28.12 37.09
C THR A 19 -17.73 28.96 37.39
N THR A 20 -16.54 28.35 37.34
CA THR A 20 -15.23 29.06 37.39
C THR A 20 -14.17 28.30 36.59
N PRO A 21 -13.07 28.95 36.13
CA PRO A 21 -12.61 28.75 34.75
C PRO A 21 -11.26 28.03 34.64
N GLY A 22 -10.93 27.62 33.42
CA GLY A 22 -9.69 26.89 33.13
C GLY A 22 -8.42 27.75 33.11
N LYS A 23 -7.30 27.09 33.42
CA LYS A 23 -5.94 27.44 32.98
C LYS A 23 -5.14 26.12 32.93
N ARG A 24 -4.76 25.66 31.72
CA ARG A 24 -3.67 24.69 31.56
C ARG A 24 -2.46 25.43 31.01
N THR A 25 -1.43 25.50 31.82
CA THR A 25 -0.16 26.17 31.50
C THR A 25 0.64 25.36 30.49
N ALA A 26 1.05 25.99 29.39
CA ALA A 26 2.04 25.43 28.49
C ALA A 26 3.44 25.69 29.06
N ALA A 27 4.10 24.64 29.55
CA ALA A 27 5.50 24.72 29.96
C ALA A 27 6.37 24.92 28.71
N THR A 28 6.97 26.10 28.58
CA THR A 28 7.86 26.46 27.46
C THR A 28 9.30 26.48 27.98
N SER A 29 10.21 25.70 27.39
CA SER A 29 11.58 25.57 27.89
C SER A 29 12.45 26.79 27.53
N HIS A 30 13.19 27.32 28.50
CA HIS A 30 13.96 28.56 28.37
C HIS A 30 15.32 28.44 27.63
N HIS A 31 15.52 27.42 26.79
CA HIS A 31 16.82 27.17 26.15
C HIS A 31 17.08 27.92 24.82
N PHE A 32 16.17 28.79 24.37
CA PHE A 32 16.40 29.67 23.22
C PHE A 32 15.89 31.10 23.49
N ALA A 33 16.75 31.93 24.06
CA ALA A 33 16.63 33.39 24.09
C ALA A 33 18.05 33.97 24.07
N THR A 34 18.51 34.65 23.02
CA THR A 34 18.41 36.11 22.78
C THR A 34 19.36 36.45 21.60
N PRO A 35 19.47 37.70 21.10
CA PRO A 35 18.62 38.88 21.32
C PRO A 35 17.99 39.44 20.03
N ILE A 36 17.06 40.37 20.20
CA ILE A 36 16.49 41.20 19.13
C ILE A 36 17.51 42.27 18.71
N SER A 37 17.80 42.39 17.41
CA SER A 37 18.43 43.58 16.82
C SER A 37 17.42 44.35 15.97
N SER A 38 17.53 45.66 15.96
CA SER A 38 16.47 46.58 15.53
C SER A 38 16.62 47.10 14.10
N ARG A 39 15.48 47.19 13.39
CA ARG A 39 15.20 48.04 12.20
C ARG A 39 15.97 47.72 10.91
N ASN A 40 15.21 47.37 9.87
CA ASN A 40 14.82 48.40 8.91
C ASN A 40 13.46 48.08 8.27
N ALA A 41 12.60 49.09 8.19
CA ALA A 41 11.30 48.99 7.52
C ALA A 41 11.43 49.62 6.12
N ASN A 42 11.39 48.77 5.08
CA ASN A 42 10.90 49.05 3.74
C ASN A 42 11.19 47.84 2.83
N ALA A 43 10.31 46.84 2.88
CA ALA A 43 10.25 45.76 1.90
C ALA A 43 8.78 45.56 1.54
N THR A 44 8.43 45.83 0.27
CA THR A 44 7.11 45.55 -0.29
C THR A 44 6.80 44.06 -0.16
N PRO A 45 5.60 43.65 0.27
CA PRO A 45 5.27 42.24 0.44
C PRO A 45 5.02 41.59 -0.92
N THR A 46 6.09 41.14 -1.58
CA THR A 46 5.96 40.26 -2.74
C THR A 46 5.28 38.97 -2.26
N SER A 47 4.10 38.68 -2.80
CA SER A 47 3.33 37.48 -2.44
C SER A 47 4.03 36.22 -2.92
N SER A 48 4.99 35.72 -2.14
CA SER A 48 5.60 34.42 -2.35
C SER A 48 4.54 33.35 -2.04
N GLN A 49 3.80 32.92 -3.05
CA GLN A 49 2.90 31.77 -2.95
C GLN A 49 3.72 30.58 -2.45
N LYS A 50 3.57 30.23 -1.17
CA LYS A 50 4.23 29.06 -0.57
C LYS A 50 3.66 27.83 -1.26
N LYS A 51 4.40 27.28 -2.24
CA LYS A 51 4.07 26.01 -2.90
C LYS A 51 3.77 24.98 -1.82
N ILE A 52 2.50 24.59 -1.69
CA ILE A 52 2.05 23.63 -0.69
C ILE A 52 2.75 22.32 -1.02
N ARG A 53 3.61 21.84 -0.12
CA ARG A 53 4.29 20.55 -0.32
C ARG A 53 3.22 19.46 -0.27
N PRO A 54 3.17 18.55 -1.26
CA PRO A 54 2.17 17.49 -1.27
C PRO A 54 2.36 16.56 -0.06
N PRO A 55 1.29 15.92 0.46
CA PRO A 55 1.37 15.13 1.69
C PRO A 55 2.44 14.03 1.61
N PRO A 56 3.14 13.69 2.72
CA PRO A 56 4.15 12.64 2.71
C PRO A 56 3.59 11.31 2.15
N GLY A 57 4.29 10.75 1.19
CA GLY A 57 3.87 9.49 0.54
C GLY A 57 2.85 9.64 -0.60
N THR A 58 2.65 10.84 -1.16
CA THR A 58 1.80 11.03 -2.36
C THR A 58 2.59 11.11 -3.67
N VAL A 59 3.86 11.53 -3.64
CA VAL A 59 4.75 11.61 -4.81
C VAL A 59 5.67 10.38 -4.83
N SER A 60 5.89 9.80 -6.01
CA SER A 60 6.87 8.72 -6.23
C SER A 60 8.28 9.13 -5.80
N SER A 61 9.08 8.16 -5.35
CA SER A 61 10.52 8.38 -5.07
C SER A 61 11.40 7.98 -6.26
N ILE A 62 10.81 7.36 -7.29
CA ILE A 62 11.48 6.84 -8.47
C ILE A 62 11.32 7.90 -9.56
N PRO A 63 12.38 8.32 -10.26
CA PRO A 63 12.26 9.19 -11.42
C PRO A 63 11.36 8.54 -12.46
N PHE A 64 10.41 9.28 -13.02
CA PHE A 64 9.53 8.74 -14.07
C PHE A 64 10.36 8.52 -15.35
N PRO A 65 10.62 7.27 -15.78
CA PRO A 65 11.48 7.04 -16.93
C PRO A 65 10.73 7.30 -18.23
N PRO A 66 11.46 7.49 -19.35
CA PRO A 66 10.89 7.43 -20.69
C PRO A 66 9.94 6.24 -20.88
N ILE A 67 8.81 6.41 -21.57
CA ILE A 67 7.89 5.29 -21.89
C ILE A 67 8.48 4.27 -22.88
N SER A 68 9.62 4.61 -23.49
CA SER A 68 10.48 3.72 -24.28
C SER A 68 11.46 2.89 -23.45
N ALA A 69 11.59 3.14 -22.14
CA ALA A 69 12.45 2.35 -21.26
C ALA A 69 11.92 0.90 -21.12
N PRO A 70 12.81 -0.09 -20.93
CA PRO A 70 12.40 -1.49 -20.77
C PRO A 70 11.72 -1.77 -19.41
N GLU A 71 12.14 -1.08 -18.36
CA GLU A 71 11.61 -1.19 -16.99
C GLU A 71 11.37 0.21 -16.39
N PHE A 72 10.44 0.30 -15.44
CA PHE A 72 10.20 1.52 -14.66
C PHE A 72 11.22 1.68 -13.50
N GLY A 73 11.72 0.56 -12.97
CA GLY A 73 12.68 0.52 -11.87
C GLY A 73 12.09 0.06 -10.53
N LEU A 74 10.90 -0.55 -10.52
CA LEU A 74 10.38 -1.26 -9.35
C LEU A 74 11.14 -2.58 -9.14
N ILE A 75 11.39 -2.93 -7.87
CA ILE A 75 11.95 -4.25 -7.55
C ILE A 75 10.97 -5.37 -7.94
N GLN A 76 9.66 -5.10 -7.92
CA GLN A 76 8.62 -6.01 -8.35
C GLN A 76 8.77 -6.45 -9.82
N GLU A 77 9.22 -5.59 -10.74
CA GLU A 77 9.46 -5.97 -12.14
C GLU A 77 10.53 -7.06 -12.23
N LYS A 78 11.59 -6.95 -11.42
CA LYS A 78 12.72 -7.89 -11.39
C LYS A 78 12.38 -9.21 -10.69
N LEU A 79 11.35 -9.21 -9.83
CA LEU A 79 10.88 -10.36 -9.06
C LEU A 79 9.56 -10.96 -9.60
N ALA A 80 9.01 -10.48 -10.70
CA ALA A 80 7.74 -10.97 -11.27
C ALA A 80 7.76 -12.49 -11.58
N ASN A 81 8.96 -13.05 -11.82
CA ASN A 81 9.17 -14.47 -12.06
C ASN A 81 9.41 -15.31 -10.80
N ASP A 82 9.59 -14.68 -9.64
CA ASP A 82 9.71 -15.31 -8.32
C ASP A 82 8.66 -14.71 -7.36
N PRO A 83 7.45 -15.27 -7.35
CA PRO A 83 6.34 -14.66 -6.64
C PRO A 83 6.50 -14.69 -5.11
N PHE A 84 7.32 -15.59 -4.55
CA PHE A 84 7.61 -15.61 -3.12
C PHE A 84 8.58 -14.49 -2.75
N ALA A 85 9.71 -14.38 -3.45
CA ALA A 85 10.69 -13.32 -3.23
C ALA A 85 10.05 -11.93 -3.44
N LEU A 86 9.12 -11.79 -4.38
CA LEU A 86 8.34 -10.57 -4.58
C LEU A 86 7.52 -10.19 -3.32
N LEU A 87 6.83 -11.13 -2.68
CA LEU A 87 6.08 -10.86 -1.45
C LEU A 87 7.00 -10.54 -0.26
N VAL A 88 8.17 -11.18 -0.18
CA VAL A 88 9.21 -10.84 0.80
C VAL A 88 9.72 -9.41 0.60
N ALA A 89 10.05 -9.01 -0.64
CA ALA A 89 10.47 -7.66 -0.99
C ALA A 89 9.38 -6.61 -0.67
N VAL A 90 8.12 -6.89 -0.99
CA VAL A 90 6.97 -6.07 -0.62
C VAL A 90 6.85 -5.91 0.91
N ASN A 91 7.11 -6.97 1.67
CA ASN A 91 7.12 -6.90 3.13
C ASN A 91 8.26 -6.01 3.65
N PHE A 92 9.43 -6.05 3.02
CA PHE A 92 10.56 -5.17 3.35
C PHE A 92 10.25 -3.68 3.10
N LEU A 93 9.43 -3.38 2.08
CA LEU A 93 9.00 -2.02 1.73
C LEU A 93 7.90 -1.45 2.64
N ASN A 94 7.20 -2.29 3.43
CA ASN A 94 6.13 -1.84 4.33
C ASN A 94 6.63 -0.83 5.38
N LYS A 95 6.34 0.46 5.17
CA LYS A 95 6.77 1.60 6.01
C LYS A 95 8.30 1.83 6.02
N THR A 96 9.03 1.32 5.05
CA THR A 96 10.48 1.53 4.89
C THR A 96 10.77 2.10 3.49
N LYS A 97 11.71 3.05 3.37
CA LYS A 97 12.09 3.59 2.05
C LYS A 97 12.80 2.53 1.21
N GLY A 98 12.51 2.49 -0.09
CA GLY A 98 13.17 1.57 -1.05
C GLY A 98 14.71 1.64 -1.00
N THR A 99 15.27 2.84 -0.85
CA THR A 99 16.74 3.06 -0.71
C THR A 99 17.39 2.35 0.48
N VAL A 100 16.61 1.91 1.47
CA VAL A 100 17.10 1.15 2.64
C VAL A 100 16.63 -0.31 2.58
N ALA A 101 15.38 -0.53 2.14
CA ALA A 101 14.78 -1.86 2.04
C ALA A 101 15.40 -2.73 0.94
N ILE A 102 15.65 -2.18 -0.25
CA ILE A 102 16.09 -2.92 -1.43
C ILE A 102 17.51 -3.51 -1.25
N PRO A 103 18.54 -2.75 -0.81
CA PRO A 103 19.87 -3.33 -0.56
C PRO A 103 19.84 -4.42 0.51
N ARG A 104 19.02 -4.24 1.56
CA ARG A 104 18.86 -5.22 2.63
C ARG A 104 18.15 -6.49 2.15
N PHE A 105 17.17 -6.38 1.26
CA PHE A 105 16.53 -7.53 0.61
C PHE A 105 17.54 -8.35 -0.19
N TRP A 106 18.37 -7.71 -1.03
CA TRP A 106 19.39 -8.42 -1.81
C TRP A 106 20.50 -9.04 -0.95
N SER A 107 20.74 -8.50 0.25
CA SER A 107 21.65 -9.13 1.23
C SER A 107 20.99 -10.26 2.02
N PHE A 108 19.66 -10.35 2.05
CA PHE A 108 18.89 -11.32 2.83
C PHE A 108 18.48 -12.55 2.00
N LEU A 109 18.18 -12.34 0.72
CA LEU A 109 17.72 -13.41 -0.18
C LEU A 109 18.71 -14.59 -0.33
N PRO A 110 20.05 -14.40 -0.33
CA PRO A 110 20.99 -15.52 -0.39
C PRO A 110 20.97 -16.43 0.85
N ASP A 111 20.61 -15.90 2.02
CA ASP A 111 20.50 -16.66 3.28
C ASP A 111 19.17 -17.43 3.37
N TYR A 112 18.13 -16.95 2.68
CA TYR A 112 16.78 -17.52 2.65
C TYR A 112 16.19 -17.53 1.23
N PRO A 113 16.78 -18.28 0.29
CA PRO A 113 16.38 -18.25 -1.12
C PRO A 113 15.02 -18.93 -1.37
N THR A 114 14.58 -19.85 -0.51
CA THR A 114 13.31 -20.57 -0.67
C THR A 114 12.31 -20.31 0.47
N PRO A 115 11.01 -20.59 0.27
CA PRO A 115 10.03 -20.65 1.35
C PRO A 115 10.44 -21.58 2.50
N GLU A 116 11.08 -22.71 2.19
CA GLU A 116 11.50 -23.74 3.13
C GLU A 116 12.61 -23.23 4.08
N ASP A 117 13.61 -22.53 3.53
CA ASP A 117 14.68 -21.90 4.32
C ASP A 117 14.10 -20.86 5.30
N LEU A 118 13.21 -19.99 4.82
CA LEU A 118 12.59 -18.96 5.65
C LEU A 118 11.54 -19.50 6.63
N ALA A 119 10.91 -20.65 6.33
CA ALA A 119 9.95 -21.29 7.23
C ALA A 119 10.63 -21.94 8.44
N THR A 120 11.85 -22.45 8.26
CA THR A 120 12.66 -23.11 9.31
C THR A 120 13.51 -22.13 10.12
N ALA A 121 13.78 -20.94 9.60
CA ALA A 121 14.57 -19.90 10.25
C ALA A 121 14.07 -19.46 11.64
N GLU A 122 15.01 -19.07 12.50
CA GLU A 122 14.69 -18.52 13.83
C GLU A 122 14.29 -17.05 13.77
N VAL A 123 13.30 -16.68 14.59
CA VAL A 123 12.73 -15.32 14.59
C VAL A 123 13.78 -14.28 15.00
N ALA A 124 14.68 -14.63 15.91
CA ALA A 124 15.73 -13.74 16.39
C ALA A 124 16.78 -13.45 15.31
N GLU A 125 17.22 -14.47 14.58
CA GLU A 125 18.23 -14.35 13.52
C GLU A 125 17.71 -13.48 12.37
N VAL A 126 16.51 -13.79 11.86
CA VAL A 126 15.84 -12.97 10.84
C VAL A 126 15.68 -11.53 11.33
N ALA A 127 15.19 -11.34 12.57
CA ALA A 127 14.99 -10.00 13.14
C ALA A 127 16.28 -9.19 13.26
N ASP A 128 17.42 -9.84 13.52
CA ASP A 128 18.71 -9.18 13.60
C ASP A 128 19.28 -8.82 12.22
N THR A 129 19.17 -9.72 11.24
CA THR A 129 19.54 -9.44 9.84
C THR A 129 18.77 -8.24 9.27
N ILE A 130 17.47 -8.13 9.56
CA ILE A 130 16.63 -7.00 9.13
C ILE A 130 16.49 -5.85 10.16
N ARG A 131 17.29 -5.84 11.23
CA ARG A 131 17.17 -4.89 12.36
C ARG A 131 17.11 -3.43 11.90
N SER A 132 17.92 -3.08 10.91
CA SER A 132 18.06 -1.74 10.33
C SER A 132 16.81 -1.20 9.62
N LEU A 133 15.82 -2.04 9.31
CA LEU A 133 14.62 -1.62 8.57
C LEU A 133 13.52 -1.03 9.46
N GLY A 134 13.66 -1.18 10.79
CA GLY A 134 12.60 -0.88 11.76
C GLY A 134 11.51 -1.96 11.80
N LEU A 135 10.76 -2.01 12.91
CA LEU A 135 9.70 -3.01 13.15
C LEU A 135 10.15 -4.49 13.02
N HIS A 136 11.46 -4.74 13.09
CA HIS A 136 12.11 -5.99 12.68
C HIS A 136 11.53 -7.24 13.36
N ASN A 137 11.24 -7.18 14.67
CA ASN A 137 10.63 -8.29 15.40
C ASN A 137 9.26 -8.71 14.85
N ASN A 138 8.42 -7.74 14.47
CA ASN A 138 7.10 -8.05 13.89
C ASN A 138 7.24 -8.46 12.42
N ARG A 139 8.18 -7.86 11.69
CA ARG A 139 8.47 -8.21 10.30
C ARG A 139 9.01 -9.65 10.18
N ALA A 140 9.98 -10.04 10.99
CA ALA A 140 10.55 -11.38 11.06
C ALA A 140 9.47 -12.44 11.33
N ARG A 141 8.64 -12.27 12.37
CA ARG A 141 7.50 -13.15 12.63
C ARG A 141 6.52 -13.23 11.46
N THR A 142 6.25 -12.11 10.79
CA THR A 142 5.35 -12.08 9.62
C THR A 142 5.95 -12.83 8.44
N LEU A 143 7.25 -12.68 8.19
CA LEU A 143 7.98 -13.35 7.11
C LEU A 143 8.03 -14.87 7.33
N ILE A 144 8.43 -15.33 8.51
CA ILE A 144 8.48 -16.75 8.85
C ILE A 144 7.08 -17.37 8.83
N ALA A 145 6.04 -16.66 9.31
CA ALA A 145 4.67 -17.12 9.22
C ALA A 145 4.17 -17.19 7.75
N MET A 146 4.50 -16.20 6.92
CA MET A 146 4.21 -16.21 5.49
C MET A 146 4.85 -17.41 4.80
N ALA A 147 6.12 -17.66 5.08
CA ALA A 147 6.88 -18.80 4.55
C ALA A 147 6.27 -20.14 4.98
N ARG A 148 5.94 -20.32 6.27
CA ARG A 148 5.27 -21.54 6.75
C ARG A 148 3.92 -21.78 6.07
N THR A 149 3.07 -20.75 5.94
CA THR A 149 1.80 -20.90 5.21
C THR A 149 2.02 -21.13 3.72
N TRP A 150 3.09 -20.62 3.12
CA TRP A 150 3.45 -20.91 1.71
C TRP A 150 3.87 -22.37 1.51
N VAL A 151 4.68 -22.93 2.42
CA VAL A 151 5.08 -24.35 2.36
C VAL A 151 3.89 -25.28 2.60
N GLU A 152 2.99 -24.94 3.53
CA GLU A 152 1.79 -25.73 3.83
C GLU A 152 0.70 -25.61 2.75
N GLN A 153 0.49 -24.41 2.21
CA GLN A 153 -0.56 -24.08 1.24
C GLN A 153 -0.04 -23.02 0.26
N PRO A 154 0.76 -23.42 -0.76
CA PRO A 154 1.26 -22.49 -1.75
C PRO A 154 0.12 -21.88 -2.58
N PRO A 155 0.30 -20.68 -3.17
CA PRO A 155 -0.67 -20.11 -4.09
C PRO A 155 -0.83 -20.96 -5.34
N GLU A 156 -2.07 -21.29 -5.69
CA GLU A 156 -2.40 -22.13 -6.85
C GLU A 156 -3.41 -21.43 -7.77
N GLY A 157 -3.29 -21.66 -9.08
CA GLY A 157 -4.28 -21.22 -10.06
C GLY A 157 -5.65 -21.82 -9.74
N GLY A 158 -6.71 -21.01 -9.82
CA GLY A 158 -8.08 -21.44 -9.49
C GLY A 158 -8.37 -21.66 -8.00
N LYS A 159 -7.46 -21.30 -7.07
CA LYS A 159 -7.73 -21.31 -5.63
C LYS A 159 -7.59 -19.90 -5.06
N ARG A 160 -8.72 -19.20 -4.89
CA ARG A 160 -8.76 -17.82 -4.37
C ARG A 160 -9.25 -17.79 -2.93
N HIS A 161 -8.50 -17.14 -2.05
CA HIS A 161 -8.78 -17.03 -0.62
C HIS A 161 -9.38 -15.68 -0.24
N ARG A 162 -10.30 -15.65 0.73
CA ARG A 162 -11.05 -14.44 1.10
C ARG A 162 -10.21 -13.31 1.69
N ARG A 163 -10.35 -12.10 1.14
CA ARG A 163 -9.94 -10.83 1.74
C ARG A 163 -11.12 -9.86 1.91
N LEU A 164 -11.36 -9.44 3.15
CA LEU A 164 -12.38 -8.43 3.46
C LEU A 164 -11.92 -7.00 3.10
N ASN A 165 -12.82 -6.22 2.52
CA ASN A 165 -12.67 -4.79 2.21
C ASN A 165 -11.51 -4.44 1.24
N TYR A 166 -11.17 -5.36 0.34
CA TYR A 166 -10.25 -5.14 -0.77
C TYR A 166 -10.86 -5.76 -2.05
N PRO A 167 -10.78 -5.10 -3.23
CA PRO A 167 -10.16 -3.79 -3.47
C PRO A 167 -11.00 -2.63 -2.89
N HIS A 168 -12.32 -2.81 -2.80
CA HIS A 168 -13.26 -1.82 -2.29
C HIS A 168 -13.90 -2.25 -0.96
N ARG A 169 -14.50 -1.30 -0.25
CA ARG A 169 -15.18 -1.56 1.04
C ARG A 169 -16.39 -2.48 0.82
N GLY A 170 -16.53 -3.52 1.63
CA GLY A 170 -17.60 -4.51 1.50
C GLY A 170 -17.27 -5.75 0.65
N ALA A 171 -16.22 -5.71 -0.18
CA ALA A 171 -15.73 -6.89 -0.88
C ALA A 171 -15.39 -8.03 0.10
N GLY A 172 -15.59 -9.26 -0.35
CA GLY A 172 -15.34 -10.49 0.43
C GLY A 172 -16.39 -10.80 1.49
N LYS A 173 -17.43 -9.97 1.69
CA LYS A 173 -18.51 -10.26 2.66
C LYS A 173 -19.34 -11.49 2.30
N GLY A 174 -19.55 -11.76 1.01
CA GLY A 174 -20.30 -12.92 0.51
C GLY A 174 -19.54 -14.26 0.53
N ILE A 175 -18.28 -14.24 0.98
CA ILE A 175 -17.41 -15.41 1.04
C ILE A 175 -17.25 -15.81 2.51
N ARG A 176 -17.37 -17.10 2.84
CA ARG A 176 -17.25 -17.62 4.21
C ARG A 176 -15.79 -17.67 4.65
N ARG A 177 -15.55 -17.89 5.95
CA ARG A 177 -14.17 -18.08 6.46
C ARG A 177 -13.71 -19.48 6.08
N GLY A 178 -12.56 -19.59 5.41
CA GLY A 178 -12.00 -20.87 4.96
C GLY A 178 -12.61 -21.41 3.66
N GLU A 179 -13.59 -20.70 3.08
CA GLU A 179 -14.06 -20.99 1.73
C GLU A 179 -12.96 -20.61 0.71
N VAL A 180 -12.68 -21.53 -0.21
CA VAL A 180 -11.81 -21.34 -1.36
C VAL A 180 -12.71 -21.13 -2.57
N ILE A 181 -12.48 -20.06 -3.31
CA ILE A 181 -13.26 -19.68 -4.48
C ILE A 181 -12.51 -20.16 -5.73
N GLY A 182 -13.23 -20.81 -6.64
CA GLY A 182 -12.72 -21.27 -7.93
C GLY A 182 -12.39 -20.13 -8.89
N ASP A 183 -11.99 -20.45 -10.12
CA ASP A 183 -11.88 -19.48 -11.22
C ASP A 183 -13.12 -19.50 -12.15
N ASP A 184 -14.24 -20.06 -11.65
CA ASP A 184 -15.51 -20.22 -12.36
C ASP A 184 -16.05 -18.87 -12.87
N ALA A 185 -16.37 -18.81 -14.16
CA ALA A 185 -16.81 -17.57 -14.82
C ALA A 185 -18.16 -17.05 -14.29
N ASP A 186 -18.99 -17.94 -13.74
CA ASP A 186 -20.29 -17.62 -13.14
C ASP A 186 -20.18 -17.16 -11.67
N ASP A 187 -18.99 -17.22 -11.04
CA ASP A 187 -18.77 -16.76 -9.66
C ASP A 187 -18.30 -15.29 -9.62
N ASP A 188 -19.28 -14.39 -9.56
CA ASP A 188 -19.08 -12.93 -9.50
C ASP A 188 -18.56 -12.40 -8.15
N ARG A 189 -18.28 -13.28 -7.17
CA ARG A 189 -17.98 -12.88 -5.78
C ARG A 189 -16.60 -12.27 -5.64
N PHE A 190 -16.52 -10.95 -5.82
CA PHE A 190 -15.32 -10.16 -5.53
C PHE A 190 -14.91 -10.21 -4.06
N GLY A 191 -13.59 -10.29 -3.83
CA GLY A 191 -13.02 -10.36 -2.49
C GLY A 191 -12.18 -11.58 -2.21
N ALA A 192 -11.62 -12.25 -3.22
CA ALA A 192 -10.67 -13.35 -3.03
C ALA A 192 -9.51 -13.34 -4.02
N TRP A 193 -8.32 -13.74 -3.56
CA TRP A 193 -7.05 -13.81 -4.31
C TRP A 193 -6.19 -14.99 -3.86
N GLU A 194 -5.30 -15.41 -4.73
CA GLU A 194 -4.49 -16.63 -4.62
C GLU A 194 -3.47 -16.57 -3.47
N VAL A 195 -3.12 -15.36 -3.00
CA VAL A 195 -2.19 -15.10 -1.87
C VAL A 195 -2.87 -14.51 -0.63
N ALA A 196 -4.20 -14.37 -0.61
CA ALA A 196 -4.90 -13.62 0.44
C ALA A 196 -4.97 -14.32 1.81
N HIS A 197 -4.71 -15.63 1.86
CA HIS A 197 -4.54 -16.41 3.10
C HIS A 197 -3.18 -16.19 3.76
N LEU A 198 -2.15 -15.82 2.99
CA LEU A 198 -0.79 -15.67 3.49
C LEU A 198 -0.67 -14.53 4.52
N PRO A 199 -0.06 -14.79 5.70
CA PRO A 199 0.30 -13.76 6.67
C PRO A 199 1.05 -12.59 6.04
N GLY A 200 0.71 -11.36 6.44
CA GLY A 200 1.35 -10.14 5.91
C GLY A 200 0.86 -9.65 4.55
N CYS A 201 0.07 -10.41 3.80
CA CYS A 201 -0.48 -9.96 2.51
C CYS A 201 -1.57 -8.88 2.69
N GLY A 202 -1.15 -7.63 2.82
CA GLY A 202 -2.01 -6.44 2.83
C GLY A 202 -2.47 -6.00 1.43
N PRO A 203 -3.28 -4.93 1.32
CA PRO A 203 -3.68 -4.36 0.03
C PRO A 203 -2.51 -4.09 -0.92
N TYR A 204 -1.39 -3.58 -0.41
CA TYR A 204 -0.17 -3.34 -1.21
C TYR A 204 0.46 -4.63 -1.78
N ALA A 205 0.42 -5.74 -1.02
CA ALA A 205 0.88 -7.04 -1.48
C ALA A 205 -0.10 -7.66 -2.49
N LEU A 206 -1.40 -7.49 -2.28
CA LEU A 206 -2.42 -7.92 -3.22
C LEU A 206 -2.37 -7.12 -4.54
N ASP A 207 -2.17 -5.80 -4.48
CA ASP A 207 -1.94 -4.96 -5.65
C ASP A 207 -0.67 -5.41 -6.39
N SER A 208 0.45 -5.61 -5.68
CA SER A 208 1.71 -6.08 -6.28
C SER A 208 1.56 -7.47 -6.92
N TRP A 209 0.90 -8.41 -6.23
CA TRP A 209 0.62 -9.74 -6.75
C TRP A 209 -0.23 -9.70 -8.03
N ARG A 210 -1.33 -8.93 -8.01
CA ARG A 210 -2.23 -8.76 -9.15
C ARG A 210 -1.53 -8.14 -10.35
N ILE A 211 -0.67 -7.14 -10.12
CA ILE A 211 0.09 -6.51 -11.19
C ILE A 211 1.13 -7.48 -11.76
N PHE A 212 1.96 -8.11 -10.93
CA PHE A 212 3.21 -8.74 -11.40
C PHE A 212 3.21 -10.27 -11.50
N CYS A 213 2.37 -10.99 -10.75
CA CYS A 213 2.45 -12.45 -10.62
C CYS A 213 1.20 -13.20 -11.14
N ARG A 214 0.02 -12.58 -11.00
CA ARG A 214 -1.27 -13.28 -11.09
C ARG A 214 -1.51 -13.96 -12.43
N ASP A 215 -1.27 -13.26 -13.53
CA ASP A 215 -1.57 -13.77 -14.87
C ASP A 215 -0.68 -14.96 -15.27
N LYS A 216 0.58 -14.95 -14.80
CA LYS A 216 1.49 -16.08 -14.96
C LYS A 216 1.06 -17.30 -14.13
N LEU A 217 0.62 -17.12 -12.88
CA LEU A 217 0.09 -18.24 -12.08
C LEU A 217 -1.17 -18.86 -12.72
N ARG A 218 -2.01 -18.03 -13.33
CA ARG A 218 -3.24 -18.47 -14.02
C ARG A 218 -2.99 -19.01 -15.43
N GLY A 219 -1.76 -18.95 -15.94
CA GLY A 219 -1.41 -19.41 -17.30
C GLY A 219 -2.02 -18.58 -18.43
N VAL A 220 -2.49 -17.36 -18.17
CA VAL A 220 -3.16 -16.49 -19.18
C VAL A 220 -2.19 -15.52 -19.88
N GLY A 221 -0.99 -15.36 -19.32
CA GLY A 221 0.13 -14.60 -19.87
C GLY A 221 1.48 -15.22 -19.46
N SER A 222 2.56 -14.96 -20.20
CA SER A 222 3.90 -15.48 -19.83
C SER A 222 4.68 -14.57 -18.89
N ASP A 223 4.37 -13.26 -18.91
CA ASP A 223 4.79 -12.26 -17.93
C ASP A 223 3.58 -11.39 -17.52
N TYR A 224 3.84 -10.27 -16.84
CA TYR A 224 2.79 -9.38 -16.36
C TYR A 224 2.17 -8.46 -17.42
N ASN A 225 2.75 -8.35 -18.62
CA ASN A 225 2.28 -7.48 -19.69
C ASN A 225 1.90 -8.22 -20.99
N ASP A 226 2.20 -9.52 -21.07
CA ASP A 226 1.86 -10.43 -22.17
C ASP A 226 0.44 -11.00 -22.02
N ALA A 227 -0.55 -10.34 -22.63
CA ALA A 227 -1.92 -10.83 -22.74
C ALA A 227 -2.11 -11.77 -23.94
N ARG A 228 -1.95 -13.08 -23.72
CA ARG A 228 -2.18 -14.09 -24.77
C ARG A 228 -3.64 -14.48 -24.94
N LEU A 229 -4.37 -14.57 -23.82
CA LEU A 229 -5.75 -15.09 -23.79
C LEU A 229 -6.76 -14.09 -23.24
N LEU A 230 -6.34 -13.23 -22.31
CA LEU A 230 -7.18 -12.23 -21.63
C LEU A 230 -6.37 -10.96 -21.45
N GLU A 231 -7.06 -9.81 -21.39
CA GLU A 231 -6.44 -8.52 -21.03
C GLU A 231 -5.73 -8.63 -19.66
N PRO A 232 -4.53 -8.05 -19.48
CA PRO A 232 -3.74 -8.25 -18.26
C PRO A 232 -4.46 -7.74 -17.00
N GLU A 233 -4.27 -8.43 -15.88
CA GLU A 233 -4.84 -8.08 -14.58
C GLU A 233 -4.45 -6.65 -14.16
N TRP A 234 -3.25 -6.17 -14.49
CA TRP A 234 -2.79 -4.83 -14.12
C TRP A 234 -3.73 -3.71 -14.59
N LYS A 235 -4.38 -3.89 -15.75
CA LYS A 235 -5.37 -2.92 -16.28
C LYS A 235 -6.64 -2.80 -15.41
N ARG A 236 -6.83 -3.71 -14.44
CA ARG A 236 -7.92 -3.74 -13.46
C ARG A 236 -7.47 -3.36 -12.04
N VAL A 237 -6.23 -2.90 -11.84
CA VAL A 237 -5.69 -2.55 -10.52
C VAL A 237 -5.71 -1.04 -10.33
N VAL A 238 -6.34 -0.57 -9.24
CA VAL A 238 -6.32 0.83 -8.79
C VAL A 238 -5.66 0.87 -7.41
N PRO A 239 -4.32 0.84 -7.34
CA PRO A 239 -3.59 0.66 -6.09
C PRO A 239 -3.61 1.94 -5.27
N ARG A 240 -3.36 1.80 -3.96
CA ARG A 240 -3.17 2.97 -3.06
C ARG A 240 -1.72 3.38 -2.89
N ASP A 241 -0.77 2.51 -3.22
CA ASP A 241 0.65 2.79 -3.10
C ASP A 241 1.13 3.77 -4.17
N LYS A 242 2.02 4.69 -3.79
CA LYS A 242 2.49 5.78 -4.65
C LYS A 242 3.42 5.31 -5.78
N GLU A 243 4.19 4.25 -5.54
CA GLU A 243 5.12 3.72 -6.54
C GLU A 243 4.37 2.85 -7.54
N LEU A 244 3.44 2.00 -7.08
CA LEU A 244 2.53 1.28 -7.99
C LEU A 244 1.66 2.21 -8.84
N ARG A 245 1.22 3.35 -8.28
CA ARG A 245 0.49 4.38 -9.06
C ARG A 245 1.34 5.02 -10.14
N ALA A 246 2.60 5.33 -9.85
CA ALA A 246 3.51 5.91 -10.84
C ALA A 246 3.85 4.90 -11.94
N PHE A 247 4.10 3.64 -11.57
CA PHE A 247 4.26 2.52 -12.49
C PHE A 247 3.04 2.33 -13.41
N LEU A 248 1.82 2.27 -12.86
CA LEU A 248 0.63 2.09 -13.69
C LEU A 248 0.32 3.30 -14.58
N ARG A 249 0.63 4.53 -14.15
CA ARG A 249 0.60 5.71 -15.05
C ARG A 249 1.57 5.56 -16.22
N TRP A 250 2.78 5.08 -15.97
CA TRP A 250 3.78 4.80 -17.00
C TRP A 250 3.31 3.71 -17.96
N MET A 251 2.75 2.61 -17.45
CA MET A 251 2.15 1.54 -18.26
C MET A 251 0.99 2.04 -19.12
N TRP A 252 0.04 2.82 -18.57
CA TRP A 252 -1.06 3.39 -19.35
C TRP A 252 -0.60 4.39 -20.42
N LEU A 253 0.45 5.18 -20.17
CA LEU A 253 1.02 6.07 -21.19
C LEU A 253 1.70 5.30 -22.33
N ARG A 254 2.28 4.11 -22.08
CA ARG A 254 2.78 3.20 -23.14
C ARG A 254 1.65 2.69 -24.03
N GLU A 255 0.47 2.49 -23.46
CA GLU A 255 -0.76 2.12 -24.17
C GLU A 255 -1.47 3.32 -24.85
N GLY A 256 -0.96 4.55 -24.71
CA GLY A 256 -1.54 5.76 -25.30
C GLY A 256 -2.61 6.46 -24.45
N TRP A 257 -2.65 6.23 -23.13
CA TRP A 257 -3.68 6.75 -22.23
C TRP A 257 -3.13 7.60 -21.08
N VAL A 258 -3.81 8.69 -20.77
CA VAL A 258 -3.68 9.37 -19.47
C VAL A 258 -4.65 8.68 -18.50
N TRP A 259 -4.15 8.25 -17.33
CA TRP A 259 -4.91 7.45 -16.37
C TRP A 259 -4.93 8.09 -14.98
N ASP A 260 -6.12 8.15 -14.37
CA ASP A 260 -6.30 8.64 -13.00
C ASP A 260 -6.11 7.50 -11.97
N PRO A 261 -5.07 7.57 -11.11
CA PRO A 261 -4.82 6.57 -10.07
C PRO A 261 -5.80 6.60 -8.87
N LEU A 262 -6.77 7.53 -8.86
CA LEU A 262 -7.81 7.62 -7.83
C LEU A 262 -9.10 6.94 -8.26
N THR A 263 -9.55 7.18 -9.49
CA THR A 263 -10.82 6.64 -10.05
C THR A 263 -10.60 5.36 -10.87
N GLY A 264 -9.44 5.23 -11.52
CA GLY A 264 -9.17 4.21 -12.53
C GLY A 264 -9.60 4.61 -13.95
N GLU A 265 -10.17 5.80 -14.12
CA GLU A 265 -10.59 6.32 -15.43
C GLU A 265 -9.39 6.65 -16.32
N LYS A 266 -9.63 6.66 -17.64
CA LYS A 266 -8.60 6.96 -18.63
C LYS A 266 -9.15 7.72 -19.84
N GLU A 267 -8.33 8.61 -20.37
CA GLU A 267 -8.57 9.38 -21.58
C GLU A 267 -7.41 9.21 -22.57
N VAL A 268 -7.65 9.44 -23.86
CA VAL A 268 -6.63 9.31 -24.90
C VAL A 268 -5.54 10.36 -24.67
N ALA A 269 -4.28 9.94 -24.59
CA ALA A 269 -3.17 10.85 -24.37
C ALA A 269 -2.91 11.72 -25.61
N GLY A 270 -2.96 13.04 -25.43
CA GLY A 270 -2.58 13.99 -26.48
C GLY A 270 -1.09 13.87 -26.86
N GLU A 271 -0.77 14.22 -28.10
CA GLU A 271 0.58 14.07 -28.67
C GLU A 271 1.67 14.76 -27.84
N GLU A 272 1.41 15.97 -27.31
CA GLU A 272 2.33 16.69 -26.43
C GLU A 272 2.66 15.92 -25.14
N VAL A 273 1.67 15.20 -24.57
CA VAL A 273 1.85 14.39 -23.37
C VAL A 273 2.68 13.15 -23.69
N LEU A 274 2.41 12.50 -24.82
CA LEU A 274 3.20 11.35 -25.28
C LEU A 274 4.64 11.74 -25.62
N GLU A 275 4.88 12.92 -26.19
CA GLU A 275 6.23 13.44 -26.44
C GLU A 275 7.00 13.68 -25.14
N LYS A 276 6.40 14.32 -24.13
CA LYS A 276 7.02 14.46 -22.80
C LYS A 276 7.27 13.10 -22.16
N ALA A 277 6.34 12.15 -22.30
CA ALA A 277 6.48 10.80 -21.80
C ALA A 277 7.62 10.03 -22.50
N ARG A 278 7.84 10.23 -23.81
CA ARG A 278 8.98 9.67 -24.57
C ARG A 278 10.32 10.25 -24.12
N ARG A 279 10.35 11.48 -23.60
CA ARG A 279 11.55 12.12 -23.05
C ARG A 279 11.78 11.88 -21.55
N GLY A 280 10.82 11.27 -20.85
CA GLY A 280 10.89 11.10 -19.38
C GLY A 280 10.62 12.40 -18.60
N GLU A 281 9.87 13.34 -19.20
CA GLU A 281 9.59 14.67 -18.64
C GLU A 281 8.22 14.75 -17.93
N ILE A 282 7.65 13.62 -17.54
CA ILE A 282 6.38 13.51 -16.79
C ILE A 282 6.67 13.54 -15.29
N VAL A 283 5.78 14.18 -14.51
CA VAL A 283 5.92 14.46 -13.06
C VAL A 283 4.71 13.95 -12.28
#